data_AF-A0A949ZHL2-F1
#
_entry.id   AF-A0A949ZHL2-F1
#
_cell.length_a   1.000
_cell.length_b   1.000
_cell.length_c   1.000
_cell.angle_alpha   90.00
_cell.angle_beta   90.00
_cell.angle_gamma   90.00
#
_symmetry.space_group_name_H-M   'P 1'
#
loop_
_entity.id
_entity.type
_entity.pdbx_description
1 polymer ?
#
loop_
_entity_poly.entity_id
_entity_poly.type
_entity_poly.pdbx_seq_one_letter_code
_entity_poly.pdbx_strand_id
1 'polypeptide(L)'
;MASPALDTTALQQEFDGLIEAEQRVEPRDWMPDAYRKTLIRQIAQHAHSEIIGMQPEGNWITRAPSLRRKAILMAKVQDEAGHGMYLYCAAETLGVSRDELVDLLNAGKQKYSSIFNYPTVTWADVGAVGWLVDGAAITNQIPLTRCSFGPYARAMIRVCKEESFHQRQGFELLNVLSHGTPEQRAMAQDALDRWWWPSVMMFGPPDAESQHNERSMRWKIKLFTN
;
A
#
# COMPACT_ATOMS: atom_id res chain seq x y z
N MET A 1 28.40 -35.37 8.01
CA MET A 1 27.70 -35.18 9.30
C MET A 1 26.33 -34.64 8.96
N ALA A 2 25.26 -35.35 9.30
CA ALA A 2 23.90 -34.85 9.08
C ALA A 2 23.69 -33.62 9.99
N SER A 3 23.24 -32.51 9.41
CA SER A 3 22.86 -31.33 10.19
C SER A 3 21.79 -31.75 11.20
N PRO A 4 21.87 -31.38 12.49
CA PRO A 4 20.82 -31.72 13.44
C PRO A 4 19.51 -31.15 12.91
N ALA A 5 18.48 -31.99 12.84
CA ALA A 5 17.14 -31.55 12.47
C ALA A 5 16.74 -30.45 13.44
N LEU A 6 16.48 -29.25 12.92
CA LEU A 6 16.04 -28.12 13.71
C LEU A 6 14.80 -28.54 14.51
N ASP A 7 14.82 -28.32 15.83
CA ASP A 7 13.64 -28.51 16.65
C ASP A 7 12.63 -27.41 16.33
N THR A 8 11.73 -27.72 15.40
CA THR A 8 10.70 -26.80 14.93
C THR A 8 9.76 -26.36 16.06
N THR A 9 9.64 -27.13 17.15
CA THR A 9 8.81 -26.77 18.30
C THR A 9 9.45 -25.65 19.09
N ALA A 10 10.74 -25.75 19.38
CA ALA A 10 11.50 -24.71 20.07
C ALA A 10 11.52 -23.40 19.26
N LEU A 11 11.73 -23.49 17.95
CA LEU A 11 11.71 -22.33 17.05
C LEU A 11 10.33 -21.67 16.98
N GLN A 12 9.25 -22.47 16.97
CA GLN A 12 7.89 -21.95 17.01
C GLN A 12 7.62 -21.19 18.32
N GLN A 13 8.05 -21.73 19.46
CA GLN A 13 7.90 -21.08 20.76
C GLN A 13 8.68 -19.76 20.84
N GLU A 14 9.90 -19.71 20.29
CA GLU A 14 10.69 -18.48 20.21
C GLU A 14 9.98 -17.42 19.36
N PHE A 15 9.50 -17.80 18.18
CA PHE A 15 8.71 -16.91 17.32
C PHE A 15 7.45 -16.40 18.02
N ASP A 16 6.68 -17.27 18.68
CA ASP A 16 5.45 -16.87 19.37
C ASP A 16 5.77 -15.90 20.52
N GLY A 17 6.87 -16.14 21.26
CA GLY A 17 7.37 -15.23 22.30
C GLY A 17 7.77 -13.86 21.76
N LEU A 18 8.43 -13.79 20.59
CA LEU A 18 8.75 -12.53 19.93
C LEU A 18 7.48 -11.74 19.58
N ILE A 19 6.47 -12.41 19.02
CA ILE A 19 5.20 -11.78 18.65
C ILE A 19 4.46 -11.30 19.90
N GLU A 20 4.37 -12.11 20.96
CA GLU A 20 3.71 -11.74 22.22
C GLU A 20 4.37 -10.51 22.85
N ALA A 21 5.71 -10.48 22.89
CA ALA A 21 6.51 -9.37 23.40
C ALA A 21 6.55 -8.12 22.47
N GLU A 22 5.81 -8.14 21.36
CA GLU A 22 5.75 -7.06 20.36
C GLU A 22 7.11 -6.73 19.71
N GLN A 23 8.01 -7.71 19.69
CA GLN A 23 9.31 -7.57 19.05
C GLN A 23 9.21 -7.75 17.54
N ARG A 24 10.25 -7.30 16.82
CA ARG A 24 10.30 -7.39 15.37
C ARG A 24 11.00 -8.66 14.95
N VAL A 25 10.36 -9.39 14.03
CA VAL A 25 10.99 -10.45 13.25
C VAL A 25 11.85 -9.81 12.17
N GLU A 26 13.10 -10.22 12.07
CA GLU A 26 14.09 -9.76 11.09
C GLU A 26 14.44 -10.86 10.07
N PRO A 27 15.07 -10.53 8.92
CA PRO A 27 15.30 -11.49 7.83
C PRO A 27 16.11 -12.74 8.20
N ARG A 28 16.95 -12.65 9.24
CA ARG A 28 17.80 -13.76 9.70
C ARG A 28 17.08 -14.67 10.70
N ASP A 29 15.97 -14.21 11.25
CA ASP A 29 15.24 -14.96 12.26
C ASP A 29 14.50 -16.10 11.61
N TRP A 30 14.36 -17.20 12.36
CA TRP A 30 13.42 -18.22 11.97
C TRP A 30 11.99 -17.67 12.04
N MET A 31 11.16 -18.05 11.08
CA MET A 31 9.75 -17.69 11.06
C MET A 31 8.95 -18.81 10.39
N PRO A 32 7.67 -19.02 10.76
CA PRO A 32 6.82 -20.02 10.12
C PRO A 32 6.70 -19.76 8.61
N ASP A 33 6.72 -20.83 7.80
CA ASP A 33 6.56 -20.70 6.34
C ASP A 33 5.26 -19.98 5.94
N ALA A 34 4.19 -20.21 6.71
CA ALA A 34 2.92 -19.55 6.48
C ALA A 34 2.97 -18.04 6.82
N TYR A 35 3.79 -17.63 7.79
CA TYR A 35 4.06 -16.21 8.08
C TYR A 35 4.83 -15.57 6.93
N ARG A 36 5.93 -16.20 6.50
CA ARG A 36 6.74 -15.79 5.35
C ARG A 36 5.91 -15.63 4.08
N LYS A 37 5.12 -16.64 3.71
CA LYS A 37 4.24 -16.61 2.52
C LYS A 37 3.17 -15.53 2.62
N THR A 38 2.60 -15.29 3.80
CA THR A 38 1.60 -14.23 4.01
C THR A 38 2.21 -12.85 3.81
N LEU A 39 3.41 -12.62 4.35
CA LEU A 39 4.15 -11.37 4.15
C LEU A 39 4.57 -11.17 2.70
N ILE A 40 5.14 -12.18 2.03
CA ILE A 40 5.48 -12.09 0.60
C ILE A 40 4.25 -11.67 -0.19
N ARG A 41 3.10 -12.34 0.02
CA ARG A 41 1.85 -11.98 -0.66
C ARG A 41 1.46 -10.52 -0.38
N GLN A 42 1.46 -10.10 0.89
CA GLN A 42 0.97 -8.77 1.24
C GLN A 42 1.91 -7.65 0.78
N ILE A 43 3.22 -7.80 1.01
CA ILE A 43 4.22 -6.79 0.64
C ILE A 43 4.34 -6.70 -0.89
N ALA A 44 4.30 -7.83 -1.60
CA ALA A 44 4.30 -7.83 -3.07
C ALA A 44 3.06 -7.13 -3.63
N GLN A 45 1.86 -7.45 -3.12
CA GLN A 45 0.62 -6.77 -3.54
C GLN A 45 0.66 -5.27 -3.24
N HIS A 46 1.31 -4.86 -2.14
CA HIS A 46 1.55 -3.46 -1.83
C HIS A 46 2.49 -2.83 -2.86
N ALA A 47 3.64 -3.45 -3.15
CA ALA A 47 4.60 -2.97 -4.15
C ALA A 47 3.97 -2.87 -5.55
N HIS A 48 3.14 -3.86 -5.94
CA HIS A 48 2.38 -3.82 -7.18
C HIS A 48 1.38 -2.66 -7.20
N SER A 49 0.77 -2.36 -6.06
CA SER A 49 -0.18 -1.24 -5.93
C SER A 49 0.51 0.09 -6.21
N GLU A 50 1.72 0.31 -5.70
CA GLU A 50 2.51 1.51 -6.04
C GLU A 50 2.75 1.63 -7.56
N ILE A 51 3.24 0.56 -8.19
CA ILE A 51 3.57 0.58 -9.62
C ILE A 51 2.35 0.77 -10.50
N ILE A 52 1.23 0.11 -10.19
CA ILE A 52 0.01 0.22 -10.98
C ILE A 52 -0.68 1.58 -10.70
N GLY A 53 -0.56 2.13 -9.49
CA GLY A 53 -1.11 3.42 -9.10
C GLY A 53 -0.59 4.61 -9.91
N MET A 54 0.66 4.49 -10.38
CA MET A 54 1.26 5.49 -11.28
C MET A 54 0.48 5.66 -12.60
N GLN A 55 -0.30 4.67 -13.06
CA GLN A 55 -0.98 4.71 -14.35
C GLN A 55 -2.17 5.69 -14.40
N PRO A 56 -3.18 5.60 -13.50
CA PRO A 56 -4.30 6.55 -13.49
C PRO A 56 -3.84 7.99 -13.28
N GLU A 57 -2.82 8.25 -12.48
CA GLU A 57 -2.27 9.59 -12.28
C GLU A 57 -1.36 10.04 -13.43
N GLY A 58 -0.52 9.14 -13.94
CA GLY A 58 0.35 9.36 -15.11
C GLY A 58 -0.43 9.80 -16.34
N ASN A 59 -1.67 9.31 -16.49
CA ASN A 59 -2.62 9.74 -17.51
C ASN A 59 -2.77 11.27 -17.58
N TRP A 60 -2.70 11.99 -16.45
CA TRP A 60 -2.93 13.43 -16.37
C TRP A 60 -1.65 14.29 -16.35
N ILE A 61 -0.46 13.70 -16.30
CA ILE A 61 0.82 14.46 -16.26
C ILE A 61 0.92 15.44 -17.43
N THR A 62 0.57 15.02 -18.65
CA THR A 62 0.68 15.89 -19.84
C THR A 62 -0.42 16.96 -19.90
N ARG A 63 -1.55 16.75 -19.19
CA ARG A 63 -2.79 17.54 -19.27
C ARG A 63 -3.10 18.36 -18.01
N ALA A 64 -2.22 18.35 -17.01
CA ALA A 64 -2.39 19.14 -15.80
C ALA A 64 -2.60 20.63 -16.13
N PRO A 65 -3.58 21.32 -15.50
CA PRO A 65 -4.05 22.65 -15.92
C PRO A 65 -3.10 23.80 -15.54
N SER A 66 -2.03 23.53 -14.79
CA SER A 66 -0.98 24.50 -14.50
C SER A 66 0.37 23.83 -14.28
N LEU A 67 1.45 24.57 -14.50
CA LEU A 67 2.82 24.07 -14.25
C LEU A 67 3.03 23.69 -12.79
N ARG A 68 2.45 24.44 -11.84
CA ARG A 68 2.51 24.10 -10.42
C ARG A 68 1.89 22.73 -10.15
N ARG A 69 0.68 22.47 -10.66
CA ARG A 69 0.01 21.18 -10.46
C ARG A 69 0.70 20.04 -11.20
N LYS A 70 1.26 20.32 -12.39
CA LYS A 70 2.07 19.36 -13.15
C LYS A 70 3.32 18.93 -12.38
N ALA A 71 4.07 19.88 -11.81
CA ALA A 71 5.27 19.59 -11.03
C ALA A 71 4.97 18.76 -9.78
N ILE A 72 3.89 19.08 -9.06
CA ILE A 72 3.43 18.32 -7.88
C ILE A 72 3.06 16.88 -8.27
N LEU A 73 2.27 16.70 -9.34
CA LEU A 73 1.86 15.38 -9.80
C LEU A 73 3.05 14.53 -10.25
N MET A 74 4.02 15.12 -10.95
CA MET A 74 5.26 14.43 -11.32
C MET A 74 6.07 14.00 -10.11
N ALA A 75 6.17 14.86 -9.08
CA ALA A 75 6.86 14.51 -7.83
C ALA A 75 6.16 13.35 -7.10
N LYS A 76 4.82 13.37 -7.02
CA LYS A 76 4.03 12.28 -6.44
C LYS A 76 4.28 10.95 -7.15
N VAL A 77 4.10 10.91 -8.47
CA VAL A 77 4.28 9.69 -9.28
C VAL A 77 5.73 9.20 -9.24
N GLN A 78 6.72 10.10 -9.11
CA GLN A 78 8.11 9.72 -8.88
C GLN A 78 8.29 9.03 -7.52
N ASP A 79 7.69 9.56 -6.46
CA ASP A 79 7.78 8.98 -5.12
C ASP A 79 7.10 7.62 -5.06
N GLU A 80 5.94 7.42 -5.72
CA GLU A 80 5.27 6.11 -5.84
C GLU A 80 6.21 5.04 -6.44
N ALA A 81 6.98 5.39 -7.48
CA ALA A 81 7.98 4.50 -8.04
C ALA A 81 9.05 4.13 -6.99
N GLY A 82 9.49 5.11 -6.19
CA GLY A 82 10.42 4.90 -5.08
C GLY A 82 9.83 4.01 -3.98
N HIS A 83 8.56 4.19 -3.64
CA HIS A 83 7.84 3.41 -2.63
C HIS A 83 7.70 1.95 -3.06
N GLY A 84 7.35 1.72 -4.33
CA GLY A 84 7.34 0.39 -4.93
C GLY A 84 8.71 -0.31 -4.79
N MET A 85 9.80 0.43 -5.02
CA MET A 85 11.15 -0.10 -4.84
C MET A 85 11.47 -0.43 -3.38
N TYR A 86 11.10 0.41 -2.42
CA TYR A 86 11.28 0.10 -0.99
C TYR A 86 10.54 -1.19 -0.59
N LEU A 87 9.33 -1.38 -1.11
CA LEU A 87 8.49 -2.53 -0.83
C LEU A 87 9.01 -3.81 -1.49
N TYR A 88 9.46 -3.76 -2.75
CA TYR A 88 10.14 -4.90 -3.37
C TYR A 88 11.40 -5.29 -2.58
N CYS A 89 12.25 -4.33 -2.22
CA CYS A 89 13.42 -4.60 -1.39
C CYS A 89 13.05 -5.26 -0.05
N ALA A 90 11.95 -4.84 0.59
CA ALA A 90 11.46 -5.47 1.82
C ALA A 90 10.99 -6.92 1.57
N ALA A 91 10.29 -7.18 0.47
CA ALA A 91 9.85 -8.52 0.09
C ALA A 91 11.04 -9.44 -0.22
N GLU A 92 12.08 -8.95 -0.89
CA GLU A 92 13.27 -9.74 -1.24
C GLU A 92 14.01 -10.27 -0.01
N THR A 93 13.92 -9.57 1.13
CA THR A 93 14.47 -10.09 2.40
C THR A 93 13.81 -11.38 2.90
N LEU A 94 12.66 -11.77 2.33
CA LEU A 94 11.97 -13.03 2.63
C LEU A 94 12.38 -14.19 1.71
N GLY A 95 13.28 -13.94 0.75
CA GLY A 95 13.85 -14.97 -0.14
C GLY A 95 13.16 -15.13 -1.49
N VAL A 96 12.31 -14.17 -1.89
CA VAL A 96 11.73 -14.08 -3.24
C VAL A 96 12.51 -13.05 -4.07
N SER A 97 12.47 -13.12 -5.40
CA SER A 97 13.04 -12.06 -6.26
C SER A 97 11.97 -11.08 -6.73
N ARG A 98 12.33 -9.81 -6.94
CA ARG A 98 11.43 -8.84 -7.57
C ARG A 98 10.93 -9.31 -8.94
N ASP A 99 11.80 -9.89 -9.76
CA ASP A 99 11.46 -10.36 -11.11
C ASP A 99 10.35 -11.41 -11.05
N GLU A 100 10.45 -12.38 -10.13
CA GLU A 100 9.39 -13.37 -9.90
C GLU A 100 8.06 -12.71 -9.50
N LEU A 101 8.09 -11.72 -8.60
CA LEU A 101 6.88 -11.01 -8.19
C LEU A 101 6.25 -10.23 -9.35
N VAL A 102 7.06 -9.57 -10.18
CA VAL A 102 6.59 -8.84 -11.37
C VAL A 102 6.01 -9.80 -12.40
N ASP A 103 6.60 -10.96 -12.62
CA ASP A 103 6.05 -12.00 -13.49
C ASP A 103 4.70 -12.51 -12.97
N LEU A 104 4.58 -12.71 -11.66
CA LEU A 104 3.32 -13.10 -11.03
C LEU A 104 2.23 -12.03 -11.16
N LEU A 105 2.59 -10.74 -11.06
CA LEU A 105 1.68 -9.62 -11.33
C LEU A 105 1.20 -9.65 -12.78
N ASN A 106 2.13 -9.71 -13.74
CA ASN A 106 1.83 -9.70 -15.17
C ASN A 106 1.01 -10.93 -15.61
N ALA A 107 1.23 -12.07 -14.96
CA ALA A 107 0.45 -13.29 -15.18
C ALA A 107 -0.92 -13.30 -14.46
N GLY A 108 -1.27 -12.24 -13.71
CA GLY A 108 -2.52 -12.15 -12.96
C GLY A 108 -2.60 -13.10 -11.75
N LYS A 109 -1.47 -13.63 -11.28
CA LYS A 109 -1.37 -14.56 -10.15
C LYS A 109 -1.17 -13.85 -8.81
N GLN A 110 -0.74 -12.59 -8.83
CA GLN A 110 -0.76 -11.68 -7.70
C GLN A 110 -1.58 -10.44 -8.03
N LYS A 111 -2.15 -9.83 -6.98
CA LYS A 111 -3.09 -8.70 -7.09
C LYS A 111 -2.37 -7.38 -6.87
N TYR A 112 -3.08 -6.29 -7.12
CA TYR A 112 -2.79 -4.95 -6.66
C TYR A 112 -4.10 -4.36 -6.12
N SER A 113 -4.05 -3.18 -5.51
CA SER A 113 -5.21 -2.51 -4.95
C SER A 113 -6.30 -2.31 -6.01
N SER A 114 -7.54 -2.69 -5.67
CA SER A 114 -8.69 -2.62 -6.59
C SER A 114 -8.94 -1.20 -7.11
N ILE A 115 -8.55 -0.19 -6.33
CA ILE A 115 -8.76 1.24 -6.62
C ILE A 115 -8.16 1.69 -7.95
N PHE A 116 -7.09 1.04 -8.40
CA PHE A 116 -6.40 1.42 -9.64
C PHE A 116 -7.04 0.84 -10.90
N ASN A 117 -8.19 0.16 -10.78
CA ASN A 117 -9.02 -0.24 -11.91
C ASN A 117 -10.05 0.84 -12.32
N TYR A 118 -10.12 1.96 -11.59
CA TYR A 118 -11.06 3.05 -11.86
C TYR A 118 -10.40 4.13 -12.74
N PRO A 119 -11.10 4.64 -13.78
CA PRO A 119 -10.51 5.58 -14.72
C PRO A 119 -10.48 7.02 -14.20
N THR A 120 -9.39 7.74 -14.50
CA THR A 120 -9.27 9.18 -14.24
C THR A 120 -9.79 9.99 -15.44
N VAL A 121 -11.09 10.28 -15.44
CA VAL A 121 -11.79 10.88 -16.60
C VAL A 121 -11.73 12.41 -16.67
N THR A 122 -11.54 13.10 -15.54
CA THR A 122 -11.39 14.55 -15.41
C THR A 122 -10.18 14.91 -14.55
N TRP A 123 -9.80 16.20 -14.53
CA TRP A 123 -8.70 16.66 -13.68
C TRP A 123 -9.03 16.53 -12.19
N ALA A 124 -10.31 16.63 -11.80
CA ALA A 124 -10.71 16.47 -10.41
C ALA A 124 -10.41 15.06 -9.87
N ASP A 125 -10.36 14.05 -10.75
CA ASP A 125 -9.99 12.68 -10.36
C ASP A 125 -8.58 12.61 -9.76
N VAL A 126 -7.62 13.39 -10.26
CA VAL A 126 -6.27 13.47 -9.67
C VAL A 126 -6.33 14.00 -8.23
N GLY A 127 -7.22 14.96 -7.97
CA GLY A 127 -7.46 15.46 -6.62
C GLY A 127 -8.16 14.45 -5.72
N ALA A 128 -9.12 13.69 -6.26
CA ALA A 128 -9.82 12.64 -5.52
C ALA A 128 -8.91 11.46 -5.18
N VAL A 129 -8.06 11.02 -6.11
CA VAL A 129 -7.02 10.02 -5.85
C VAL A 129 -6.06 10.55 -4.78
N GLY A 130 -5.45 11.71 -5.01
CA GLY A 130 -4.52 12.29 -4.04
C GLY A 130 -5.14 12.62 -2.69
N TRP A 131 -6.46 12.75 -2.53
CA TRP A 131 -7.06 13.04 -1.23
C TRP A 131 -7.68 11.83 -0.55
N LEU A 132 -8.63 11.18 -1.23
CA LEU A 132 -9.43 10.07 -0.68
C LEU A 132 -8.67 8.75 -0.74
N VAL A 133 -8.07 8.44 -1.91
CA VAL A 133 -7.35 7.18 -2.12
C VAL A 133 -6.09 7.16 -1.28
N ASP A 134 -5.25 8.20 -1.38
CA ASP A 134 -4.08 8.35 -0.51
C ASP A 134 -4.48 8.44 0.98
N GLY A 135 -5.60 9.08 1.30
CA GLY A 135 -6.12 9.16 2.68
C GLY A 135 -6.47 7.79 3.26
N ALA A 136 -7.11 6.92 2.46
CA ALA A 136 -7.39 5.55 2.82
C ALA A 136 -6.09 4.71 2.92
N ALA A 137 -5.17 4.89 1.97
CA ALA A 137 -3.85 4.25 1.98
C ALA A 137 -3.07 4.59 3.25
N ILE A 138 -2.94 5.87 3.60
CA ILE A 138 -2.26 6.34 4.83
C ILE A 138 -2.91 5.76 6.09
N THR A 139 -4.24 5.70 6.13
CA THR A 139 -4.99 5.13 7.26
C THR A 139 -4.66 3.64 7.46
N ASN A 140 -4.47 2.89 6.37
CA ASN A 140 -4.03 1.49 6.41
C ASN A 140 -2.51 1.37 6.72
N GLN A 141 -1.69 2.26 6.17
CA GLN A 141 -0.23 2.21 6.24
C GLN A 141 0.35 2.62 7.60
N ILE A 142 -0.24 3.61 8.28
CA ILE A 142 0.25 4.07 9.59
C ILE A 142 0.30 2.92 10.61
N PRO A 143 -0.74 2.09 10.78
CA PRO A 143 -0.65 0.89 11.60
C PRO A 143 0.46 -0.08 11.17
N LEU A 144 0.72 -0.24 9.88
CA LEU A 144 1.75 -1.15 9.36
C LEU A 144 3.18 -0.69 9.68
N THR A 145 3.40 0.59 10.05
CA THR A 145 4.67 1.04 10.66
C THR A 145 5.00 0.28 11.95
N ARG A 146 4.01 -0.41 12.53
CA ARG A 146 4.13 -1.23 13.72
C ARG A 146 3.87 -2.73 13.47
N CYS A 147 3.87 -3.21 12.22
CA CYS A 147 3.72 -4.64 11.95
C CYS A 147 4.94 -5.46 12.42
N SER A 148 4.73 -6.73 12.76
CA SER A 148 5.76 -7.59 13.36
C SER A 148 7.01 -7.81 12.50
N PHE A 149 6.95 -7.60 11.18
CA PHE A 149 8.12 -7.78 10.32
C PHE A 149 8.92 -6.48 10.15
N GLY A 150 10.16 -6.46 10.66
CA GLY A 150 11.01 -5.29 10.73
C GLY A 150 11.23 -4.56 9.40
N PRO A 151 11.64 -5.24 8.31
CA PRO A 151 11.85 -4.61 7.01
C PRO A 151 10.61 -3.89 6.48
N TYR A 152 9.43 -4.51 6.62
CA TYR A 152 8.18 -3.93 6.15
C TYR A 152 7.76 -2.73 7.00
N ALA A 153 7.84 -2.84 8.33
CA ALA A 153 7.58 -1.73 9.24
C ALA A 153 8.47 -0.50 8.94
N ARG A 154 9.77 -0.72 8.66
CA ARG A 154 10.70 0.35 8.31
C ARG A 154 10.41 0.98 6.95
N ALA A 155 9.99 0.20 5.96
CA ALA A 155 9.55 0.73 4.67
C ALA A 155 8.32 1.63 4.86
N MET A 156 7.32 1.17 5.62
CA MET A 156 6.10 1.94 5.90
C MET A 156 6.39 3.26 6.61
N ILE A 157 7.38 3.33 7.51
CA ILE A 157 7.78 4.60 8.13
C ILE A 157 8.25 5.64 7.10
N ARG A 158 8.98 5.21 6.06
CA ARG A 158 9.44 6.13 5.00
C ARG A 158 8.30 6.54 4.10
N VAL A 159 7.54 5.56 3.60
CA VAL A 159 6.38 5.76 2.73
C VAL A 159 5.38 6.72 3.37
N CYS A 160 4.95 6.48 4.62
CA CYS A 160 4.00 7.35 5.33
C CYS A 160 4.50 8.79 5.50
N LYS A 161 5.81 9.00 5.67
CA LYS A 161 6.38 10.36 5.80
C LYS A 161 6.25 11.15 4.49
N GLU A 162 6.44 10.48 3.36
CA GLU A 162 6.42 11.09 2.04
C GLU A 162 4.97 11.25 1.53
N GLU A 163 4.13 10.21 1.64
CA GLU A 163 2.74 10.25 1.16
C GLU A 163 1.87 11.29 1.85
N SER A 164 2.06 11.55 3.14
CA SER A 164 1.25 12.54 3.87
C SER A 164 1.34 13.95 3.28
N PHE A 165 2.48 14.28 2.64
CA PHE A 165 2.65 15.53 1.92
C PHE A 165 1.81 15.54 0.63
N HIS A 166 1.91 14.49 -0.18
CA HIS A 166 1.15 14.37 -1.43
C HIS A 166 -0.36 14.34 -1.17
N GLN A 167 -0.78 13.70 -0.07
CA GLN A 167 -2.17 13.63 0.31
C GLN A 167 -2.78 15.02 0.57
N ARG A 168 -2.00 15.88 1.26
CA ARG A 168 -2.38 17.28 1.46
C ARG A 168 -2.50 18.03 0.13
N GLN A 169 -1.61 17.77 -0.83
CA GLN A 169 -1.66 18.42 -2.13
C GLN A 169 -2.89 18.02 -2.95
N GLY A 170 -3.36 16.78 -2.83
CA GLY A 170 -4.63 16.30 -3.38
C GLY A 170 -5.83 17.02 -2.76
N PHE A 171 -5.86 17.13 -1.43
CA PHE A 171 -6.89 17.92 -0.73
C PHE A 171 -6.93 19.37 -1.22
N GLU A 172 -5.78 20.04 -1.30
CA GLU A 172 -5.69 21.42 -1.78
C GLU A 172 -6.21 21.57 -3.21
N LEU A 173 -6.06 20.55 -4.07
CA LEU A 173 -6.56 20.57 -5.44
C LEU A 173 -8.10 20.64 -5.43
N LEU A 174 -8.75 19.71 -4.73
CA LEU A 174 -10.21 19.68 -4.64
C LEU A 174 -10.76 20.91 -3.92
N ASN A 175 -10.06 21.42 -2.90
CA ASN A 175 -10.43 22.66 -2.24
C ASN A 175 -10.41 23.87 -3.18
N VAL A 176 -9.45 23.94 -4.11
CA VAL A 176 -9.44 25.00 -5.14
C VAL A 176 -10.63 24.86 -6.10
N LEU A 177 -10.95 23.64 -6.54
CA LEU A 177 -12.07 23.41 -7.45
C LEU A 177 -13.43 23.69 -6.78
N SER A 178 -13.58 23.35 -5.49
CA SER A 178 -14.82 23.55 -4.72
C SER A 178 -15.15 25.03 -4.47
N HIS A 179 -14.15 25.92 -4.56
CA HIS A 179 -14.31 27.37 -4.47
C HIS A 179 -14.23 28.06 -5.85
N GLY A 180 -14.19 27.27 -6.92
CA GLY A 180 -14.05 27.74 -8.30
C GLY A 180 -15.37 28.10 -8.98
N THR A 181 -15.36 28.06 -10.32
CA THR A 181 -16.56 28.26 -11.14
C THR A 181 -17.61 27.17 -10.88
N PRO A 182 -18.88 27.36 -11.28
CA PRO A 182 -19.88 26.30 -11.22
C PRO A 182 -19.43 24.98 -11.85
N GLU A 183 -18.71 25.02 -12.97
CA GLU A 183 -18.19 23.85 -13.69
C GLU A 183 -17.07 23.15 -12.89
N GLN A 184 -16.20 23.91 -12.24
CA GLN A 184 -15.15 23.34 -11.38
C GLN A 184 -15.73 22.65 -10.15
N ARG A 185 -16.76 23.25 -9.55
CA ARG A 185 -17.48 22.67 -8.41
C ARG A 185 -18.21 21.38 -8.80
N ALA A 186 -18.88 21.38 -9.95
CA ALA A 186 -19.54 20.20 -10.50
C ALA A 186 -18.54 19.07 -10.82
N MET A 187 -17.39 19.41 -11.42
CA MET A 187 -16.31 18.44 -11.69
C MET A 187 -15.74 17.83 -10.40
N ALA A 188 -15.55 18.65 -9.35
CA ALA A 188 -15.11 18.15 -8.05
C ALA A 188 -16.13 17.20 -7.42
N GLN A 189 -17.43 17.55 -7.48
CA GLN A 189 -18.50 16.70 -6.95
C GLN A 189 -18.59 15.37 -7.70
N ASP A 190 -18.56 15.39 -9.04
CA ASP A 190 -18.58 14.16 -9.86
C ASP A 190 -17.41 13.21 -9.52
N ALA A 191 -16.21 13.75 -9.33
CA ALA A 191 -15.07 12.95 -8.89
C ALA A 191 -15.29 12.35 -7.50
N LEU A 192 -15.79 13.12 -6.53
CA LEU A 192 -16.10 12.60 -5.20
C LEU A 192 -17.13 11.47 -5.24
N ASP A 193 -18.20 11.64 -6.00
CA ASP A 193 -19.27 10.64 -6.11
C ASP A 193 -18.73 9.31 -6.66
N ARG A 194 -17.82 9.36 -7.64
CA ARG A 194 -17.22 8.16 -8.25
C ARG A 194 -16.13 7.52 -7.40
N TRP A 195 -15.32 8.30 -6.68
CA TRP A 195 -14.16 7.80 -5.93
C TRP A 195 -14.44 7.46 -4.48
N TRP A 196 -15.56 7.91 -3.90
CA TRP A 196 -15.90 7.66 -2.49
C TRP A 196 -15.92 6.17 -2.14
N TRP A 197 -16.83 5.41 -2.77
CA TRP A 197 -17.00 3.99 -2.45
C TRP A 197 -15.78 3.15 -2.81
N PRO A 198 -15.11 3.35 -3.97
CA PRO A 198 -13.85 2.68 -4.25
C PRO A 198 -12.77 2.93 -3.19
N SER A 199 -12.67 4.15 -2.65
CA SER A 199 -11.70 4.46 -1.58
C SER A 199 -12.02 3.70 -0.29
N VAL A 200 -13.30 3.56 0.07
CA VAL A 200 -13.73 2.74 1.22
C VAL A 200 -13.42 1.26 1.00
N MET A 201 -13.55 0.75 -0.22
CA MET A 201 -13.26 -0.66 -0.54
C MET A 201 -11.77 -1.02 -0.38
N MET A 202 -10.87 -0.04 -0.29
CA MET A 202 -9.43 -0.26 -0.08
C MET A 202 -9.12 -0.91 1.28
N PHE A 203 -9.99 -0.71 2.28
CA PHE A 203 -9.83 -1.35 3.59
C PHE A 203 -10.08 -2.86 3.55
N GLY A 204 -10.65 -3.38 2.46
CA GLY A 204 -10.90 -4.80 2.25
C GLY A 204 -12.34 -5.22 2.60
N PRO A 205 -12.64 -6.53 2.51
CA PRO A 205 -13.97 -7.04 2.79
C PRO A 205 -14.34 -6.93 4.27
N PRO A 206 -15.63 -7.00 4.64
CA PRO A 206 -16.06 -7.09 6.03
C PRO A 206 -15.33 -8.21 6.80
N ASP A 207 -15.18 -8.04 8.11
CA ASP A 207 -14.41 -8.98 8.94
C ASP A 207 -14.88 -10.44 8.84
N ALA A 208 -16.19 -10.65 8.73
CA ALA A 208 -16.78 -11.99 8.57
C ALA A 208 -16.39 -12.68 7.24
N GLU A 209 -15.93 -11.92 6.24
CA GLU A 209 -15.57 -12.40 4.90
C GLU A 209 -14.04 -12.38 4.67
N SER A 210 -13.25 -11.94 5.66
CA SER A 210 -11.81 -11.72 5.53
C SER A 210 -10.99 -12.96 5.90
N GLN A 211 -10.64 -13.76 4.89
CA GLN A 211 -9.95 -15.05 5.02
C GLN A 211 -8.56 -14.99 5.70
N HIS A 212 -7.93 -13.82 5.74
CA HIS A 212 -6.57 -13.65 6.27
C HIS A 212 -6.53 -12.90 7.61
N ASN A 213 -7.66 -12.38 8.09
CA ASN A 213 -7.72 -11.45 9.22
C ASN A 213 -7.17 -12.08 10.50
N GLU A 214 -7.76 -13.21 10.91
CA GLU A 214 -7.43 -13.88 12.18
C GLU A 214 -5.94 -14.20 12.31
N ARG A 215 -5.36 -14.78 11.26
CA ARG A 215 -3.94 -15.16 11.23
C ARG A 215 -3.01 -13.95 11.19
N SER A 216 -3.36 -12.93 10.39
CA SER A 216 -2.54 -11.71 10.28
C SER A 216 -2.55 -10.90 11.58
N MET A 217 -3.69 -10.87 12.28
CA MET A 217 -3.82 -10.24 13.59
C MET A 217 -3.05 -11.02 14.66
N ARG A 218 -3.16 -12.35 14.69
CA ARG A 218 -2.42 -13.21 15.63
C ARG A 218 -0.90 -13.01 15.53
N TRP A 219 -0.39 -12.89 14.31
CA TRP A 219 1.03 -12.61 14.08
C TRP A 219 1.40 -11.14 14.09
N LYS A 220 0.47 -10.24 14.47
CA LYS A 220 0.67 -8.78 14.47
C LYS A 220 1.23 -8.24 13.13
N ILE A 221 0.92 -8.90 12.02
CA ILE A 221 1.14 -8.37 10.66
C ILE A 221 0.15 -7.23 10.42
N LYS A 222 -1.09 -7.46 10.86
CA LYS A 222 -2.19 -6.49 10.88
C LYS A 222 -2.53 -6.18 12.33
N LEU A 223 -2.81 -4.93 12.66
CA LEU A 223 -3.04 -4.47 14.04
C LEU A 223 -4.48 -4.04 14.33
N PHE A 224 -5.21 -3.65 13.29
CA PHE A 224 -6.62 -3.29 13.34
C PHE A 224 -7.31 -4.04 12.23
N THR A 225 -8.57 -4.43 12.44
CA THR A 225 -9.41 -5.12 11.44
C THR A 225 -9.65 -4.27 10.19
N ASN A 226 -10.27 -4.86 9.16
CA ASN A 226 -10.57 -4.12 7.91
C ASN A 226 -11.63 -3.05 8.24
#